data_AF-A0A3A4V1L5-F1
#
_entry.id   AF-A0A3A4V1L5-F1
#
_cell.length_a   1.000
_cell.length_b   1.000
_cell.length_c   1.000
_cell.angle_alpha   90.00
_cell.angle_beta   90.00
_cell.angle_gamma   90.00
#
_symmetry.space_group_name_H-M   'P 1'
#
loop_
_entity.id
_entity.type
_entity.pdbx_description
1 polymer ?
#
loop_
_entity_poly.entity_id
_entity_poly.type
_entity_poly.pdbx_seq_one_letter_code
_entity_poly.pdbx_strand_id
1 'polypeptide(L)'
;MKKNKTLIILLLVAGVTGFILVSLLGGRKDDSNVKQVAVKEGNEESTGSDIVRILSSLEKVSLDADFFENADFLSLKDFSVELSQGDIGKANPFSGFLSSGLLDN
;
A
#
# COMPACT_ATOMS: atom_id res chain seq x y z
N MET A 1 -44.66 30.41 26.12
CA MET A 1 -43.30 29.82 26.05
C MET A 1 -43.19 28.52 25.24
N LYS A 2 -44.25 28.01 24.58
CA LYS A 2 -44.14 26.79 23.73
C LYS A 2 -43.83 27.11 22.26
N LYS A 3 -44.47 28.16 21.71
CA LYS A 3 -44.33 28.58 20.30
C LYS A 3 -42.91 29.04 19.94
N ASN A 4 -42.22 29.73 20.85
CA ASN A 4 -40.81 30.13 20.68
C ASN A 4 -39.85 28.94 20.74
N LYS A 5 -40.11 27.94 21.60
CA LYS A 5 -39.32 26.70 21.63
C LYS A 5 -39.47 25.89 20.34
N THR A 6 -40.70 25.78 19.81
CA THR A 6 -40.94 25.12 18.52
C THR A 6 -40.24 25.84 17.36
N LEU A 7 -40.24 27.19 17.37
CA LEU A 7 -39.57 27.99 16.34
C LEU A 7 -38.04 27.84 16.39
N ILE A 8 -37.46 27.77 17.60
CA ILE A 8 -36.02 27.51 17.79
C ILE A 8 -35.63 26.12 17.28
N ILE A 9 -36.43 25.09 17.59
CA ILE A 9 -36.16 23.72 17.14
C ILE A 9 -36.24 23.64 15.61
N LEU A 10 -37.23 24.27 15.00
CA LEU A 10 -37.38 24.27 13.54
C LEU A 10 -36.21 24.96 12.84
N LEU A 11 -35.72 26.06 13.40
CA LEU A 11 -34.54 26.77 12.90
C LEU A 11 -33.26 25.94 13.02
N LEU A 12 -33.10 25.21 14.13
CA LEU A 12 -31.95 24.33 14.36
C LEU A 12 -31.96 23.14 13.39
N VAL A 13 -33.12 22.52 13.18
CA VAL A 13 -33.27 21.42 12.21
C VAL A 13 -32.97 21.91 10.79
N ALA A 14 -33.50 23.07 10.39
CA ALA A 14 -33.20 23.64 9.08
C ALA A 14 -31.69 23.94 8.90
N GLY A 15 -31.03 24.44 9.94
CA GLY A 15 -29.58 24.71 9.91
C GLY A 15 -28.73 23.45 9.75
N VAL A 16 -29.03 22.39 10.51
CA VAL A 16 -28.29 21.11 10.43
C VAL A 16 -28.49 20.47 9.05
N THR A 17 -29.73 20.48 8.54
CA THR A 17 -30.04 19.88 7.23
C THR A 17 -29.35 20.64 6.10
N GLY A 18 -29.32 21.99 6.18
CA GLY A 18 -28.61 22.83 5.21
C GLY A 18 -27.09 22.62 5.25
N PHE A 19 -26.50 22.49 6.44
CA PHE A 19 -25.06 22.24 6.60
C PHE A 19 -24.64 20.90 5.99
N ILE A 20 -25.41 19.83 6.20
CA ILE A 20 -25.13 18.51 5.62
C ILE A 20 -25.17 18.58 4.09
N LEU A 21 -26.17 19.25 3.50
CA LEU A 21 -26.28 19.39 2.05
C LEU A 21 -25.10 20.16 1.44
N VAL A 22 -24.68 21.27 2.08
CA VAL A 22 -23.52 22.05 1.61
C VAL A 22 -22.22 21.26 1.77
N SER A 23 -22.05 20.51 2.86
CA SER A 23 -20.84 19.70 3.08
C SER A 23 -20.74 18.51 2.12
N LEU A 24 -21.87 17.96 1.66
CA LEU A 24 -21.88 16.83 0.74
C LEU A 24 -21.71 17.26 -0.73
N LEU A 25 -22.26 18.41 -1.12
CA LEU A 25 -22.16 18.93 -2.49
C LEU A 25 -20.96 19.87 -2.71
N GLY A 26 -20.46 20.52 -1.66
CA GLY A 26 -19.37 21.50 -1.71
C GLY A 26 -17.98 20.86 -1.71
N GLY A 27 -17.74 19.96 -2.68
CA GLY A 27 -16.48 19.26 -2.89
C GLY A 27 -15.24 20.15 -2.74
N ARG A 28 -14.19 19.51 -2.19
CA ARG A 28 -12.86 20.04 -1.84
C ARG A 28 -12.36 21.08 -2.84
N LYS A 29 -12.04 22.28 -2.34
CA LYS A 29 -11.17 23.21 -3.07
C LYS A 29 -9.76 22.61 -3.05
N ASP A 30 -9.32 22.11 -4.21
CA ASP A 30 -7.92 21.73 -4.42
C ASP A 30 -7.06 22.99 -4.36
N ASP A 31 -6.48 23.27 -3.19
CA ASP A 31 -5.39 24.21 -3.05
C ASP A 31 -4.08 23.54 -3.51
N SER A 32 -4.00 23.19 -4.79
CA SER A 32 -2.77 22.64 -5.38
C SER A 32 -1.81 23.77 -5.74
N ASN A 33 -1.17 24.37 -4.73
CA ASN A 33 -0.04 25.29 -4.90
C ASN A 33 1.31 24.53 -4.83
N VAL A 34 1.45 23.47 -5.63
CA VAL A 34 2.71 22.73 -5.75
C VAL A 34 3.47 23.30 -6.94
N LYS A 35 4.53 24.08 -6.66
CA LYS A 35 5.46 24.56 -7.67
C LYS A 35 6.05 23.37 -8.42
N GLN A 36 5.75 23.26 -9.71
CA GLN A 36 6.41 22.32 -10.61
C GLN A 36 7.87 22.76 -10.80
N VAL A 37 8.79 22.01 -10.20
CA VAL A 37 10.19 22.02 -10.62
C VAL A 37 10.24 21.19 -11.90
N ALA A 38 10.64 21.81 -13.01
CA ALA A 38 10.86 21.12 -14.27
C ALA A 38 12.05 20.17 -14.11
N VAL A 39 11.77 18.93 -13.73
CA VAL A 39 12.70 17.81 -13.87
C VAL A 39 12.69 17.45 -15.34
N LYS A 40 13.85 17.56 -15.98
CA LYS A 40 14.08 17.04 -17.34
C LYS A 40 13.54 15.61 -17.40
N GLU A 41 12.63 15.37 -18.33
CA GLU A 41 12.12 14.05 -18.71
C GLU A 41 13.30 13.15 -19.12
N GLY A 42 13.91 12.50 -18.13
CA GLY A 42 14.44 11.16 -18.30
C GLY A 42 13.23 10.25 -18.40
N ASN A 43 13.23 9.39 -19.40
CA ASN A 43 12.20 8.40 -19.69
C ASN A 43 12.18 7.33 -18.56
N GLU A 44 11.85 7.74 -17.34
CA GLU A 44 11.59 6.85 -16.21
C GLU A 44 10.20 6.25 -16.40
N GLU A 45 10.16 5.34 -17.35
CA GLU A 45 9.11 4.36 -17.53
C GLU A 45 8.76 3.73 -16.18
N SER A 46 7.46 3.50 -15.99
CA SER A 46 6.68 3.26 -14.76
C SER A 46 7.09 2.08 -13.87
N THR A 47 8.34 1.64 -13.95
CA THR A 47 8.93 0.48 -13.28
C THR A 47 8.59 0.41 -11.79
N GLY A 48 8.56 1.54 -11.07
CA GLY A 48 8.18 1.56 -9.66
C GLY A 48 6.68 1.38 -9.41
N SER A 49 5.83 1.97 -10.25
CA SER A 49 4.37 1.88 -10.12
C SER A 49 3.87 0.47 -10.40
N ASP A 50 4.46 -0.20 -11.39
CA ASP A 50 4.04 -1.56 -11.77
C ASP A 50 4.40 -2.58 -10.68
N ILE A 51 5.57 -2.43 -10.05
CA ILE A 51 5.97 -3.24 -8.89
C ILE A 51 5.00 -3.03 -7.72
N VAL A 52 4.68 -1.77 -7.38
CA VAL A 52 3.73 -1.45 -6.30
C VAL A 52 2.33 -2.00 -6.61
N ARG A 53 1.91 -1.96 -7.87
CA ARG A 53 0.62 -2.50 -8.33
C ARG A 53 0.57 -4.02 -8.25
N ILE A 54 1.63 -4.71 -8.63
CA ILE A 54 1.77 -6.16 -8.50
C ILE A 54 1.81 -6.56 -7.02
N LEU A 55 2.58 -5.87 -6.18
CA LEU A 55 2.62 -6.09 -4.74
C LEU A 55 1.26 -5.87 -4.07
N SER A 56 0.55 -4.80 -4.44
CA SER A 56 -0.81 -4.55 -3.95
C SER A 56 -1.82 -5.60 -4.43
N SER A 57 -1.63 -6.13 -5.64
CA SER A 57 -2.43 -7.24 -6.16
C SER A 57 -2.15 -8.55 -5.42
N LEU A 58 -0.89 -8.80 -5.04
CA LEU A 58 -0.47 -9.97 -4.25
C LEU A 58 -0.92 -9.88 -2.79
N GLU A 59 -0.86 -8.68 -2.18
CA GLU A 59 -1.39 -8.39 -0.84
C GLU A 59 -2.90 -8.68 -0.75
N LYS A 60 -3.61 -8.57 -1.88
CA LYS A 60 -5.04 -8.86 -2.02
C LYS A 60 -5.36 -10.21 -2.68
N VAL A 61 -4.41 -11.13 -2.79
CA VAL A 61 -4.74 -12.52 -3.14
C VAL A 61 -5.41 -13.15 -1.92
N SER A 62 -6.73 -12.98 -1.84
CA SER A 62 -7.57 -13.81 -1.00
C SER A 62 -7.54 -15.21 -1.61
N LEU A 63 -6.70 -16.08 -1.06
CA LEU A 63 -6.75 -17.50 -1.35
C LEU A 63 -8.12 -18.00 -0.89
N ASP A 64 -8.98 -18.26 -1.86
CA ASP A 64 -10.23 -18.95 -1.61
C ASP A 64 -9.89 -20.32 -1.01
N ALA A 65 -10.36 -20.62 0.20
CA ALA A 65 -10.05 -21.89 0.86
C ALA A 65 -10.54 -23.07 0.00
N ASP A 66 -11.62 -22.86 -0.74
CA ASP A 66 -12.23 -23.83 -1.63
C ASP A 66 -11.32 -24.15 -2.84
N PHE A 67 -10.37 -23.27 -3.18
CA PHE A 67 -9.35 -23.55 -4.20
C PHE A 67 -8.49 -24.77 -3.83
N PHE A 68 -8.19 -24.96 -2.54
CA PHE A 68 -7.37 -26.08 -2.06
C PHE A 68 -8.16 -27.41 -2.01
N GLU A 69 -9.48 -27.35 -2.06
CA GLU A 69 -10.36 -28.52 -2.14
C GLU A 69 -10.66 -28.94 -3.59
N ASN A 70 -10.23 -28.14 -4.57
CA ASN A 70 -10.43 -28.42 -5.99
C ASN A 70 -9.68 -29.69 -6.42
N ALA A 71 -10.36 -30.57 -7.15
CA ALA A 71 -9.81 -31.84 -7.63
C ALA A 71 -8.55 -31.66 -8.51
N ASP A 72 -8.48 -30.59 -9.30
CA ASP A 72 -7.32 -30.25 -10.13
C ASP A 72 -6.12 -29.86 -9.25
N PHE A 73 -6.36 -29.05 -8.21
CA PHE A 73 -5.32 -28.67 -7.25
C PHE A 73 -4.80 -29.89 -6.48
N LEU A 74 -5.69 -30.77 -6.00
CA LEU A 74 -5.33 -32.00 -5.30
C LEU A 74 -4.61 -33.03 -6.20
N SER A 75 -4.75 -32.90 -7.52
CA SER A 75 -4.05 -33.76 -8.50
C SER A 75 -2.62 -33.30 -8.80
N LEU A 76 -2.21 -32.12 -8.32
CA LEU A 76 -0.87 -31.58 -8.56
C LEU A 76 0.17 -32.49 -7.90
N LYS A 77 1.11 -32.94 -8.74
CA LYS A 77 2.22 -33.78 -8.32
C LYS A 77 3.42 -32.90 -7.99
N ASP A 78 4.05 -33.17 -6.86
CA ASP A 78 5.32 -32.53 -6.51
C ASP A 78 6.44 -33.04 -7.44
N PHE A 79 7.10 -32.10 -8.11
CA PHE A 79 8.27 -32.35 -8.96
C PHE A 79 9.55 -31.73 -8.38
N SER A 80 9.48 -31.26 -7.14
CA SER A 80 10.64 -30.75 -6.43
C SER A 80 11.68 -31.85 -6.29
N VAL A 81 12.95 -31.46 -6.42
CA VAL A 81 14.09 -32.33 -6.18
C VAL A 81 14.67 -31.94 -4.84
N GLU A 82 14.87 -32.91 -3.94
CA GLU A 82 15.58 -32.66 -2.70
C GLU A 82 17.00 -32.20 -3.02
N LEU A 83 17.33 -31.00 -2.56
CA LEU A 83 18.69 -30.48 -2.67
C LEU A 83 19.57 -31.25 -1.68
N SER A 84 20.62 -31.89 -2.17
CA SER A 84 21.67 -32.41 -1.31
C SER A 84 22.22 -31.25 -0.46
N GLN A 85 22.50 -31.49 0.82
CA GLN A 85 23.24 -30.53 1.64
C GLN A 85 24.59 -30.26 0.96
N GLY A 86 24.69 -29.13 0.27
CA GLY A 86 25.94 -28.64 -0.30
C GLY A 86 26.86 -28.16 0.80
N ASP A 87 28.14 -28.05 0.50
CA ASP A 87 29.14 -27.55 1.45
C ASP A 87 28.69 -26.20 2.04
N ILE A 88 28.65 -26.14 3.36
CA ILE A 88 28.17 -24.98 4.12
C ILE A 88 29.17 -23.84 3.93
N GLY A 89 28.87 -22.95 2.98
CA GLY A 89 29.53 -21.65 2.83
C GLY A 89 30.99 -21.71 2.36
N LYS A 90 31.31 -20.99 1.28
CA LYS A 90 32.70 -20.63 1.02
C LYS A 90 33.14 -19.60 2.06
N ALA A 91 34.39 -19.69 2.51
CA ALA A 91 34.99 -18.64 3.34
C ALA A 91 34.73 -17.27 2.70
N ASN A 92 34.19 -16.34 3.49
CA ASN A 92 33.83 -15.01 3.00
C ASN A 92 35.11 -14.31 2.48
N PRO A 93 35.23 -14.02 1.17
CA PRO A 93 36.43 -13.39 0.59
C PRO A 93 36.62 -11.93 1.06
N PHE A 94 35.64 -11.36 1.76
CA PHE A 94 35.69 -10.01 2.30
C PHE A 94 36.06 -9.95 3.79
N SER A 95 36.34 -11.09 4.44
CA SER A 95 36.69 -11.14 5.87
C SER A 95 37.97 -10.34 6.21
N GLY A 96 38.88 -10.18 5.26
CA GLY A 96 40.13 -9.42 5.44
C GLY A 96 39.95 -7.90 5.53
N PHE A 97 38.84 -7.33 5.04
CA PHE A 97 38.63 -5.87 5.06
C PHE A 97 38.27 -5.34 6.45
N LEU A 98 37.63 -6.15 7.29
CA LEU A 98 37.22 -5.74 8.64
C LEU A 98 38.38 -5.74 9.65
N SER A 99 39.43 -6.54 9.41
CA SER A 99 40.60 -6.62 10.29
C SER A 99 41.65 -5.53 10.03
N SER A 100 41.64 -4.93 8.84
CA SER A 100 42.74 -4.07 8.36
C SER A 100 42.50 -2.58 8.59
N GLY A 101 41.32 -2.19 9.11
CA GLY A 101 40.92 -0.78 9.23
C GLY A 101 40.44 -0.33 10.62
N LEU A 102 40.57 -1.18 11.65
CA LEU A 102 40.07 -0.89 13.01
C LEU A 102 41.15 -0.98 14.12
N LEU A 103 42.42 -1.15 13.76
CA LEU A 103 43.53 -1.17 14.73
C LEU A 103 44.55 -0.03 14.55
N ASP A 104 44.34 0.85 13.56
CA ASP A 104 45.11 2.08 13.39
C ASP A 104 44.26 3.29 13.82
N ASN A 105 44.01 3.41 15.12
CA ASN A 105 43.74 4.68 15.81
C ASN A 105 44.14 4.58 17.28
#